data_AF-A0A942E7G9-F1
#
_entry.id   AF-A0A942E7G9-F1
#
_cell.length_a   1.000
_cell.length_b   1.000
_cell.length_c   1.000
_cell.angle_alpha   90.00
_cell.angle_beta   90.00
_cell.angle_gamma   90.00
#
_symmetry.space_group_name_H-M   'P 1'
#
loop_
_entity.id
_entity.type
_entity.pdbx_description
1 polymer ?
#
loop_
_entity_poly.entity_id
_entity_poly.type
_entity_poly.pdbx_seq_one_letter_code
_entity_poly.pdbx_strand_id
1 'polypeptide(L)'
;WQRLHDRREAWPAGSVPAGGLFLTAGADVQKDRIEVDVWAWGHGLESWLVDHVVLDGGPGDEACWAGLDALLSRTWQSASGKAMRILRLAIDTGFEAPAVYAWARRSGSSHVAPIKGVESFNRASPVTGPTYVDATARGKRLRRGAKLWTVAGSTFKAETYRFLRLPRPSEEEREAGARYPAGTIHLPTWIDSEWCKQFVGEQLVTVRTRRGFSRLEWQKLRERNEALDCRVYARAAAWLIGADRWPPSHWADLEAEFGLRAEPLVVAAPSADPNAAASPSMPPQQPRSARSRRPQGRRVRRSSWMA
;
A
#
# COMPACT_ATOMS: atom_id res chain seq x y z
N TRP A 1 -16.73 -13.94 9.88
CA TRP A 1 -16.93 -12.78 9.00
C TRP A 1 -17.82 -11.71 9.64
N GLN A 2 -18.93 -12.03 10.35
CA GLN A 2 -19.80 -11.02 11.01
C GLN A 2 -19.02 -10.06 11.92
N ARG A 3 -18.19 -10.59 12.84
CA ARG A 3 -17.34 -9.74 13.69
C ARG A 3 -16.42 -8.78 12.93
N LEU A 4 -16.04 -9.10 11.69
CA LEU A 4 -15.26 -8.17 10.86
C LEU A 4 -16.17 -7.11 10.25
N HIS A 5 -17.31 -7.53 9.72
CA HIS A 5 -18.34 -6.67 9.15
C HIS A 5 -18.83 -5.61 10.16
N ASP A 6 -19.01 -6.00 11.42
CA ASP A 6 -19.51 -5.10 12.47
C ASP A 6 -18.42 -4.14 12.99
N ARG A 7 -17.14 -4.46 12.75
CA ARG A 7 -15.98 -3.63 13.15
C ARG A 7 -15.49 -2.70 12.03
N ARG A 8 -16.25 -2.60 10.94
CA ARG A 8 -15.89 -1.71 9.83
C ARG A 8 -16.00 -0.27 10.24
N GLU A 9 -15.18 0.55 9.62
CA GLU A 9 -14.95 1.94 9.97
C GLU A 9 -15.28 2.84 8.77
N ALA A 10 -15.67 4.09 9.01
CA ALA A 10 -16.15 4.97 7.96
C ALA A 10 -15.00 5.78 7.32
N TRP A 11 -14.75 5.56 6.04
CA TRP A 11 -14.04 6.48 5.14
C TRP A 11 -14.53 6.26 3.70
N PRO A 12 -14.48 7.27 2.81
CA PRO A 12 -14.87 7.11 1.41
C PRO A 12 -13.93 6.16 0.65
N ALA A 13 -14.47 5.40 -0.31
CA ALA A 13 -13.64 4.63 -1.24
C ALA A 13 -12.71 5.56 -2.03
N GLY A 14 -11.46 5.15 -2.22
CA GLY A 14 -10.44 5.95 -2.87
C GLY A 14 -9.81 7.05 -2.00
N SER A 15 -10.19 7.17 -0.72
CA SER A 15 -9.56 8.07 0.25
C SER A 15 -8.66 7.30 1.21
N VAL A 16 -7.45 7.80 1.46
CA VAL A 16 -6.48 7.15 2.35
C VAL A 16 -6.61 7.72 3.77
N PRO A 17 -6.92 6.87 4.78
CA PRO A 17 -7.01 7.30 6.17
C PRO A 17 -5.69 7.88 6.72
N ALA A 18 -5.76 8.65 7.81
CA ALA A 18 -4.63 9.43 8.33
C ALA A 18 -3.37 8.63 8.70
N GLY A 19 -3.52 7.36 9.10
CA GLY A 19 -2.38 6.48 9.36
C GLY A 19 -1.76 5.86 8.11
N GLY A 20 -2.39 6.00 6.94
CA GLY A 20 -1.91 5.46 5.67
C GLY A 20 -0.81 6.32 5.07
N LEU A 21 0.40 5.77 5.00
CA LEU A 21 1.63 6.48 4.61
C LEU A 21 2.18 6.07 3.24
N PHE A 22 1.84 4.88 2.75
CA PHE A 22 2.13 4.46 1.38
C PHE A 22 1.09 3.45 0.88
N LEU A 23 1.01 3.26 -0.44
CA LEU A 23 0.05 2.37 -1.08
C LEU A 23 0.74 1.19 -1.77
N THR A 24 0.17 0.01 -1.60
CA THR A 24 0.43 -1.15 -2.47
C THR A 24 -0.90 -1.75 -2.92
N ALA A 25 -0.85 -2.59 -3.95
CA ALA A 25 -2.03 -3.27 -4.45
C ALA A 25 -1.75 -4.76 -4.69
N GLY A 26 -2.82 -5.55 -4.58
CA GLY A 26 -2.84 -6.95 -4.96
C GLY A 26 -3.90 -7.16 -6.02
N ALA A 27 -3.54 -7.86 -7.10
CA ALA A 27 -4.44 -8.15 -8.21
C ALA A 27 -4.55 -9.66 -8.44
N ASP A 28 -5.78 -10.12 -8.62
CA ASP A 28 -6.12 -11.50 -8.94
C ASP A 28 -6.81 -11.55 -10.31
N VAL A 29 -6.24 -12.34 -11.22
CA VAL A 29 -6.71 -12.46 -12.60
C VAL A 29 -7.65 -13.65 -12.70
N GLN A 30 -8.88 -13.39 -13.13
CA GLN A 30 -9.91 -14.40 -13.29
C GLN A 30 -10.30 -14.53 -14.76
N LYS A 31 -11.19 -15.48 -15.07
CA LYS A 31 -11.63 -15.75 -16.44
C LYS A 31 -12.28 -14.54 -17.11
N ASP A 32 -13.02 -13.76 -16.35
CA ASP A 32 -13.93 -12.72 -16.83
C ASP A 32 -13.66 -11.32 -16.24
N ARG A 33 -12.67 -11.21 -15.35
CA ARG A 33 -12.33 -9.95 -14.65
C ARG A 33 -10.90 -9.97 -14.10
N ILE A 34 -10.41 -8.80 -13.71
CA ILE A 34 -9.28 -8.65 -12.79
C ILE A 34 -9.79 -7.93 -11.54
N GLU A 35 -9.68 -8.58 -10.38
CA GLU A 35 -10.00 -7.97 -9.09
C GLU A 35 -8.74 -7.34 -8.49
N VAL A 36 -8.83 -6.12 -7.97
CA VAL A 36 -7.71 -5.40 -7.37
C VAL A 36 -8.12 -4.76 -6.06
N ASP A 37 -7.39 -5.08 -4.99
CA ASP A 37 -7.49 -4.33 -3.73
C ASP A 37 -6.29 -3.38 -3.59
N VAL A 38 -6.58 -2.12 -3.27
CA VAL A 38 -5.57 -1.11 -2.92
C VAL A 38 -5.52 -0.97 -1.40
N TRP A 39 -4.33 -1.14 -0.84
CA TRP A 39 -4.09 -1.09 0.59
C TRP A 39 -3.13 0.04 0.95
N ALA A 40 -3.53 0.85 1.93
CA ALA A 40 -2.63 1.77 2.60
C ALA A 40 -1.96 1.10 3.79
N TRP A 41 -0.74 1.55 4.07
CA TRP A 41 0.12 1.02 5.13
C TRP A 41 0.74 2.14 5.94
N GLY A 42 0.78 1.96 7.26
CA GLY A 42 1.32 2.90 8.21
C GLY A 42 2.37 2.25 9.12
N HIS A 43 2.66 2.94 10.23
CA HIS A 43 3.57 2.44 11.26
C HIS A 43 3.19 1.03 11.73
N GLY A 44 4.22 0.21 11.97
CA GLY A 44 4.01 -1.18 12.40
C GLY A 44 3.24 -2.04 11.41
N LEU A 45 3.11 -1.61 10.15
CA LEU A 45 2.29 -2.26 9.11
C LEU A 45 0.79 -2.32 9.47
N GLU A 46 0.32 -1.38 10.30
CA GLU A 46 -1.10 -1.04 10.35
C GLU A 46 -1.60 -0.71 8.93
N SER A 47 -2.81 -1.10 8.58
CA SER A 47 -3.24 -1.08 7.17
C SER A 47 -4.73 -0.88 6.97
N TRP A 48 -5.09 -0.21 5.88
CA TRP A 48 -6.46 0.16 5.53
C TRP A 48 -6.77 -0.27 4.10
N LEU A 49 -7.91 -0.92 3.89
CA LEU A 49 -8.42 -1.13 2.54
C LEU A 49 -8.95 0.21 2.01
N VAL A 50 -8.32 0.71 0.95
CA VAL A 50 -8.59 2.04 0.38
C VAL A 50 -9.57 1.94 -0.77
N ASP A 51 -9.45 0.91 -1.59
CA ASP A 51 -10.29 0.73 -2.78
C ASP A 51 -10.36 -0.76 -3.15
N HIS A 52 -11.49 -1.15 -3.73
CA HIS A 52 -11.71 -2.47 -4.32
C HIS A 52 -12.24 -2.25 -5.73
N VAL A 53 -11.45 -2.65 -6.72
CA VAL A 53 -11.73 -2.39 -8.14
C VAL A 53 -11.89 -3.72 -8.85
N VAL A 54 -13.02 -3.87 -9.54
CA VAL A 54 -13.25 -4.99 -10.45
C VAL A 54 -13.16 -4.42 -11.87
N LEU A 55 -12.18 -4.88 -12.63
CA LEU A 55 -12.03 -4.56 -14.04
C LEU A 55 -12.71 -5.66 -14.83
N ASP A 56 -13.84 -5.33 -15.44
CA ASP A 56 -14.56 -6.27 -16.30
C ASP A 56 -13.72 -6.63 -17.54
N GLY A 57 -13.81 -7.89 -17.94
CA GLY A 57 -13.01 -8.45 -19.01
C GLY A 57 -11.92 -9.38 -18.48
N GLY A 58 -11.66 -10.46 -19.21
CA GLY A 58 -10.65 -11.43 -18.85
C GLY A 58 -9.26 -11.07 -19.36
N PRO A 59 -8.27 -11.95 -19.17
CA PRO A 59 -6.92 -11.80 -19.70
C PRO A 59 -6.84 -11.74 -21.24
N GLY A 60 -7.90 -12.16 -21.95
CA GLY A 60 -8.03 -11.99 -23.39
C GLY A 60 -8.56 -10.62 -23.84
N ASP A 61 -8.97 -9.75 -22.91
CA ASP A 61 -9.53 -8.44 -23.19
C ASP A 61 -8.48 -7.34 -22.98
N GLU A 62 -8.14 -6.61 -24.05
CA GLU A 62 -7.18 -5.50 -23.99
C GLU A 62 -7.69 -4.31 -23.17
N ALA A 63 -9.00 -4.07 -23.14
CA ALA A 63 -9.60 -2.99 -22.35
C ALA A 63 -9.43 -3.23 -20.85
N CYS A 64 -9.49 -4.50 -20.41
CA CYS A 64 -9.24 -4.87 -19.02
C CYS A 64 -7.79 -4.54 -18.60
N TRP A 65 -6.81 -4.87 -19.43
CA TRP A 65 -5.41 -4.51 -19.19
C TRP A 65 -5.17 -2.99 -19.21
N ALA A 66 -5.83 -2.26 -20.11
CA ALA A 66 -5.78 -0.79 -20.14
C ALA A 66 -6.37 -0.17 -18.88
N GLY A 67 -7.45 -0.75 -18.33
CA GLY A 67 -8.01 -0.38 -17.03
C GLY A 67 -7.01 -0.56 -15.88
N LEU A 68 -6.23 -1.64 -15.91
CA LEU A 68 -5.18 -1.89 -14.92
C LEU A 68 -4.01 -0.89 -15.03
N ASP A 69 -3.61 -0.53 -16.26
CA ASP A 69 -2.61 0.52 -16.49
C ASP A 69 -3.11 1.91 -16.02
N ALA A 70 -4.40 2.21 -16.23
CA ALA A 70 -5.02 3.43 -15.73
C ALA A 70 -5.07 3.44 -14.19
N LEU A 71 -5.36 2.30 -13.56
CA LEU A 71 -5.35 2.16 -12.11
C LEU A 71 -3.95 2.42 -11.53
N LEU A 72 -2.89 1.88 -12.13
CA LEU A 72 -1.50 2.15 -11.71
C LEU A 72 -1.11 3.63 -11.82
N SER A 73 -1.71 4.34 -12.78
CA SER A 73 -1.45 5.77 -13.03
C SER A 73 -2.30 6.70 -12.15
N ARG A 74 -3.37 6.18 -11.54
CA ARG A 74 -4.29 6.91 -10.68
C ARG A 74 -3.58 7.42 -9.43
N THR A 75 -4.10 8.52 -8.88
CA THR A 75 -3.69 9.06 -7.58
C THR A 75 -4.84 8.97 -6.58
N TRP A 76 -4.50 8.68 -5.33
CA TRP A 76 -5.41 8.69 -4.18
C TRP A 76 -5.08 9.87 -3.28
N GLN A 77 -6.07 10.42 -2.60
CA GLN A 77 -5.83 11.52 -1.66
C GLN A 77 -5.51 10.97 -0.26
N SER A 78 -4.37 11.41 0.30
CA SER A 78 -4.06 11.24 1.73
C SER A 78 -4.99 12.07 2.59
N ALA A 79 -5.08 11.75 3.89
CA ALA A 79 -5.80 12.59 4.85
C ALA A 79 -5.23 14.02 4.93
N SER A 80 -3.94 14.21 4.61
CA SER A 80 -3.30 15.53 4.48
C SER A 80 -3.58 16.25 3.15
N GLY A 81 -4.39 15.66 2.26
CA GLY A 81 -4.74 16.22 0.95
C GLY A 81 -3.67 16.03 -0.14
N LYS A 82 -2.56 15.34 0.14
CA LYS A 82 -1.52 15.06 -0.85
C LYS A 82 -1.88 13.86 -1.71
N ALA A 83 -1.44 13.88 -2.96
CA ALA A 83 -1.64 12.78 -3.89
C ALA A 83 -0.65 11.64 -3.60
N MET A 84 -1.18 10.43 -3.44
CA MET A 84 -0.44 9.18 -3.30
C MET A 84 -0.65 8.31 -4.54
N ARG A 85 0.35 7.49 -4.87
CA ARG A 85 0.26 6.47 -5.94
C ARG A 85 0.56 5.09 -5.37
N ILE A 86 0.09 4.06 -6.07
CA ILE A 86 0.50 2.68 -5.80
C ILE A 86 2.01 2.58 -6.06
N LEU A 87 2.79 2.32 -5.00
CA LEU A 87 4.23 2.11 -5.14
C LEU A 87 4.55 0.80 -5.82
N ARG A 88 3.73 -0.23 -5.53
CA ARG A 88 3.87 -1.55 -6.13
C ARG A 88 2.57 -2.34 -6.13
N LEU A 89 2.29 -2.97 -7.26
CA LEU A 89 1.19 -3.90 -7.45
C LEU A 89 1.74 -5.32 -7.64
N ALA A 90 1.32 -6.27 -6.82
CA ALA A 90 1.58 -7.69 -7.04
C ALA A 90 0.39 -8.32 -7.76
N ILE A 91 0.64 -9.04 -8.85
CA ILE A 91 -0.40 -9.66 -9.68
C ILE A 91 -0.17 -11.17 -9.78
N ASP A 92 -1.19 -11.97 -9.48
CA ASP A 92 -1.06 -13.41 -9.54
C ASP A 92 -0.91 -13.93 -10.97
N THR A 93 -0.18 -15.03 -11.10
CA THR A 93 0.09 -15.72 -12.37
C THR A 93 -0.50 -17.13 -12.38
N GLY A 94 -1.38 -17.46 -11.43
CA GLY A 94 -2.06 -18.74 -11.34
C GLY A 94 -3.04 -18.98 -12.50
N PHE A 95 -3.61 -17.91 -13.07
CA PHE A 95 -4.46 -17.96 -14.25
C PHE A 95 -3.88 -17.11 -15.39
N GLU A 96 -3.85 -17.67 -16.61
CA GLU A 96 -3.38 -16.98 -17.83
C GLU A 96 -2.02 -16.26 -17.67
N ALA A 97 -1.07 -16.96 -17.03
CA ALA A 97 0.29 -16.46 -16.80
C ALA A 97 0.95 -15.79 -18.02
N PRO A 98 0.83 -16.32 -19.26
CA PRO A 98 1.40 -15.66 -20.43
C PRO A 98 0.87 -14.24 -20.67
N ALA A 99 -0.42 -13.98 -20.40
CA ALA A 99 -1.02 -12.66 -20.54
C ALA A 99 -0.48 -11.69 -19.49
N VAL A 100 -0.42 -12.12 -18.22
CA VAL A 100 0.19 -11.36 -17.11
C VAL A 100 1.64 -11.00 -17.42
N TYR A 101 2.43 -11.97 -17.91
CA TYR A 101 3.83 -11.71 -18.30
C TYR A 101 3.96 -10.79 -19.51
N ALA A 102 3.02 -10.85 -20.46
CA ALA A 102 3.01 -9.94 -21.60
C ALA A 102 2.72 -8.50 -21.15
N TRP A 103 1.72 -8.31 -20.29
CA TRP A 103 1.36 -7.02 -19.72
C TRP A 103 2.49 -6.44 -18.84
N ALA A 104 2.98 -7.20 -17.86
CA ALA A 104 4.00 -6.74 -16.92
C ALA A 104 5.34 -6.34 -17.58
N ARG A 105 5.66 -6.88 -18.76
CA ARG A 105 6.83 -6.46 -19.55
C ARG A 105 6.67 -5.04 -20.09
N ARG A 106 5.45 -4.61 -20.41
CA ARG A 106 5.16 -3.27 -20.94
C ARG A 106 5.07 -2.24 -19.81
N SER A 107 4.42 -2.58 -18.70
CA SER A 107 4.14 -1.65 -17.59
C SER A 107 5.37 -1.37 -16.69
N GLY A 108 6.47 -2.12 -16.85
CA GLY A 108 7.74 -1.86 -16.19
C GLY A 108 7.89 -2.51 -14.81
N SER A 109 8.99 -3.23 -14.61
CA SER A 109 9.18 -4.11 -13.43
C SER A 109 9.36 -3.41 -12.08
N SER A 110 9.44 -2.09 -12.03
CA SER A 110 9.58 -1.32 -10.79
C SER A 110 8.25 -1.19 -10.04
N HIS A 111 7.14 -1.06 -10.78
CA HIS A 111 5.80 -0.83 -10.21
C HIS A 111 4.96 -2.10 -10.17
N VAL A 112 5.26 -3.09 -11.00
CA VAL A 112 4.49 -4.34 -11.10
C VAL A 112 5.35 -5.54 -10.74
N ALA A 113 4.77 -6.46 -9.97
CA ALA A 113 5.35 -7.74 -9.62
C ALA A 113 4.43 -8.91 -9.98
N PRO A 114 4.65 -9.60 -11.10
CA PRO A 114 4.04 -10.91 -11.32
C PRO A 114 4.51 -11.88 -10.25
N ILE A 115 3.57 -12.51 -9.56
CA ILE A 115 3.86 -13.42 -8.45
C ILE A 115 3.35 -14.82 -8.73
N LYS A 116 4.00 -15.80 -8.12
CA LYS A 116 3.53 -17.17 -8.01
C LYS A 116 3.40 -17.54 -6.55
N GLY A 117 2.18 -17.83 -6.12
CA GLY A 117 1.91 -18.39 -4.81
C GLY A 117 2.53 -19.78 -4.63
N VAL A 118 3.07 -20.04 -3.44
CA VAL A 118 3.56 -21.35 -3.05
C VAL A 118 3.09 -21.69 -1.64
N GLU A 119 2.57 -22.90 -1.47
CA GLU A 119 2.13 -23.41 -0.19
C GLU A 119 3.32 -24.01 0.57
N SER A 120 3.88 -23.25 1.51
CA SER A 120 4.94 -23.74 2.39
C SER A 120 5.15 -22.81 3.57
N PHE A 121 5.23 -23.40 4.76
CA PHE A 121 5.67 -22.70 5.99
C PHE A 121 7.19 -22.75 6.20
N ASN A 122 7.92 -23.58 5.44
CA ASN A 122 9.33 -23.88 5.70
C ASN A 122 10.28 -23.04 4.83
N ARG A 123 9.84 -21.89 4.32
CA ARG A 123 10.67 -21.01 3.49
C ARG A 123 11.44 -20.02 4.35
N ALA A 124 12.72 -19.83 4.02
CA ALA A 124 13.61 -18.89 4.70
C ALA A 124 13.24 -17.41 4.47
N SER A 125 12.52 -17.10 3.38
CA SER A 125 12.02 -15.76 3.09
C SER A 125 10.55 -15.83 2.62
N PRO A 126 9.67 -14.91 3.09
CA PRO A 126 8.28 -14.81 2.62
C PRO A 126 8.15 -14.52 1.13
N VAL A 127 9.12 -13.83 0.53
CA VAL A 127 9.18 -13.58 -0.92
C VAL A 127 10.59 -13.84 -1.43
N THR A 128 10.72 -14.58 -2.53
CA THR A 128 12.01 -14.87 -3.18
C THR A 128 11.98 -14.56 -4.68
N GLY A 129 13.16 -14.36 -5.27
CA GLY A 129 13.33 -13.97 -6.67
C GLY A 129 13.88 -12.55 -6.82
N PRO A 130 13.73 -11.92 -8.01
CA PRO A 130 12.99 -12.43 -9.16
C PRO A 130 13.70 -13.58 -9.87
N THR A 131 12.95 -14.56 -10.37
CA THR A 131 13.40 -15.44 -11.44
C THR A 131 12.96 -14.86 -12.79
N TYR A 132 13.70 -15.16 -13.86
CA TYR A 132 13.31 -14.76 -15.21
C TYR A 132 12.53 -15.90 -15.87
N VAL A 133 11.32 -15.60 -16.33
CA VAL A 133 10.50 -16.54 -17.11
C VAL A 133 10.52 -16.17 -18.59
N ASP A 134 10.81 -17.18 -19.41
CA ASP A 134 10.82 -17.08 -20.87
C ASP A 134 9.41 -17.36 -21.41
N ALA A 135 8.64 -16.32 -21.72
CA ALA A 135 7.39 -16.47 -22.44
C ALA A 135 7.60 -16.02 -23.90
N THR A 136 7.88 -16.97 -24.79
CA THR A 136 7.61 -16.83 -26.23
C THR A 136 6.89 -18.06 -26.73
N ALA A 137 5.93 -17.88 -27.64
CA ALA A 137 5.20 -18.97 -28.32
C ALA A 137 6.10 -19.93 -29.14
N ARG A 138 7.43 -19.73 -29.16
CA ARG A 138 8.40 -20.50 -29.97
C ARG A 138 9.68 -20.90 -29.22
N GLY A 139 9.67 -20.93 -27.89
CA GLY A 139 10.73 -21.60 -27.11
C GLY A 139 12.13 -20.96 -27.15
N LYS A 140 12.30 -19.71 -27.63
CA LYS A 140 13.57 -18.99 -27.52
C LYS A 140 13.65 -18.24 -26.19
N ARG A 141 14.75 -18.49 -25.48
CA ARG A 141 15.17 -17.85 -24.23
C ARG A 141 15.39 -16.35 -24.46
N LEU A 142 14.59 -15.50 -23.83
CA LEU A 142 14.69 -14.04 -23.92
C LEU A 142 15.69 -13.55 -22.87
N ARG A 143 16.71 -12.81 -23.32
CA ARG A 143 17.77 -12.24 -22.46
C ARG A 143 17.27 -11.26 -21.38
N ARG A 144 15.96 -10.90 -21.41
CA ARG A 144 15.23 -10.06 -20.44
C ARG A 144 13.80 -10.60 -20.25
N GLY A 145 13.66 -11.84 -19.78
CA GLY A 145 12.36 -12.47 -19.47
C GLY A 145 11.52 -11.66 -18.47
N ALA A 146 10.23 -11.97 -18.35
CA ALA A 146 9.41 -11.36 -17.31
C ALA A 146 9.97 -11.78 -15.93
N LYS A 147 9.99 -10.86 -14.98
CA LYS A 147 10.40 -11.15 -13.60
C LYS A 147 9.24 -11.79 -12.87
N LEU A 148 9.50 -12.93 -12.24
CA LEU A 148 8.54 -13.66 -11.42
C LEU A 148 9.05 -13.74 -9.99
N TRP A 149 8.20 -13.34 -9.04
CA TRP A 149 8.49 -13.47 -7.61
C TRP A 149 7.71 -14.65 -7.02
N THR A 150 8.37 -15.44 -6.20
CA THR A 150 7.73 -16.54 -5.48
C THR A 150 7.27 -16.05 -4.12
N VAL A 151 5.98 -16.17 -3.82
CA VAL A 151 5.35 -15.67 -2.59
C VAL A 151 4.89 -16.82 -1.71
N ALA A 152 5.40 -16.88 -0.48
CA ALA A 152 4.95 -17.81 0.54
C ALA A 152 3.56 -17.40 1.05
N GLY A 153 2.52 -17.74 0.28
CA GLY A 153 1.13 -17.37 0.58
C GLY A 153 0.71 -17.82 1.97
N SER A 154 1.15 -19.01 2.39
CA SER A 154 0.86 -19.57 3.71
C SER A 154 1.32 -18.66 4.87
N THR A 155 2.46 -18.00 4.74
CA THR A 155 3.02 -17.09 5.76
C THR A 155 2.18 -15.82 5.85
N PHE A 156 1.86 -15.19 4.72
CA PHE A 156 1.06 -13.96 4.71
C PHE A 156 -0.41 -14.20 5.07
N LYS A 157 -0.97 -15.37 4.75
CA LYS A 157 -2.28 -15.80 5.24
C LYS A 157 -2.27 -15.95 6.76
N ALA A 158 -1.27 -16.66 7.31
CA ALA A 158 -1.15 -16.82 8.77
C ALA A 158 -0.97 -15.47 9.48
N GLU A 159 -0.14 -14.59 8.93
CA GLU A 159 0.05 -13.22 9.42
C GLU A 159 -1.28 -12.43 9.41
N THR A 160 -2.00 -12.44 8.29
CA THR A 160 -3.29 -11.76 8.14
C THR A 160 -4.29 -12.26 9.19
N TYR A 161 -4.45 -13.58 9.33
CA TYR A 161 -5.37 -14.16 10.32
C TYR A 161 -4.95 -13.90 11.77
N ARG A 162 -3.65 -13.72 12.04
CA ARG A 162 -3.15 -13.29 13.36
C ARG A 162 -3.56 -11.84 13.62
N PHE A 163 -3.37 -10.95 12.65
CA PHE A 163 -3.73 -9.55 12.77
C PHE A 163 -5.23 -9.29 12.91
N LEU A 164 -6.07 -10.10 12.26
CA LEU A 164 -7.53 -10.02 12.43
C LEU A 164 -8.03 -10.36 13.84
N ARG A 165 -7.17 -10.96 14.68
CA ARG A 165 -7.47 -11.32 16.08
C ARG A 165 -6.91 -10.32 17.08
N LEU A 166 -6.19 -9.28 16.63
CA LEU A 166 -5.66 -8.26 17.54
C LEU A 166 -6.81 -7.57 18.29
N PRO A 167 -6.62 -7.31 19.60
CA PRO A 167 -7.55 -6.48 20.34
C PRO A 167 -7.50 -5.07 19.76
N ARG A 168 -8.67 -4.43 19.66
CA ARG A 168 -8.77 -3.03 19.25
C ARG A 168 -8.99 -2.19 20.51
N PRO A 169 -8.23 -1.09 20.70
CA PRO A 169 -8.49 -0.18 21.80
C PRO A 169 -9.92 0.38 21.70
N SER A 170 -10.56 0.61 22.84
CA SER A 170 -11.85 1.30 22.91
C SER A 170 -11.70 2.75 22.46
N GLU A 171 -12.83 3.43 22.24
CA GLU A 171 -12.77 4.85 21.89
C GLU A 171 -12.19 5.67 23.05
N GLU A 172 -12.54 5.36 24.31
CA GLU A 172 -11.97 6.03 25.47
C GLU A 172 -10.46 5.80 25.58
N GLU A 173 -9.98 4.57 25.30
CA GLU A 173 -8.55 4.27 25.28
C GLU A 173 -7.84 5.07 24.18
N ARG A 174 -8.45 5.22 23.00
CA ARG A 174 -7.89 6.00 21.88
C ARG A 174 -7.87 7.49 22.18
N GLU A 175 -8.91 8.03 22.80
CA GLU A 175 -8.96 9.40 23.29
C GLU A 175 -7.87 9.65 24.36
N ALA A 176 -7.58 8.66 25.19
CA ALA A 176 -6.46 8.66 26.13
C ALA A 176 -5.08 8.42 25.48
N GLY A 177 -5.02 8.30 24.15
CA GLY A 177 -3.77 8.19 23.38
C GLY A 177 -3.31 6.75 23.10
N ALA A 178 -4.12 5.73 23.39
CA ALA A 178 -3.82 4.36 23.00
C ALA A 178 -3.78 4.24 21.48
N ARG A 179 -2.72 3.60 20.98
CA ARG A 179 -2.56 3.31 19.55
C ARG A 179 -3.05 1.90 19.23
N TYR A 180 -3.47 1.69 17.99
CA TYR A 180 -3.73 0.34 17.50
C TYR A 180 -2.45 -0.52 17.58
N PRO A 181 -2.56 -1.80 17.94
CA PRO A 181 -1.41 -2.69 17.90
C PRO A 181 -0.81 -2.79 16.49
N ALA A 182 0.51 -2.99 16.40
CA ALA A 182 1.20 -3.13 15.13
C ALA A 182 0.58 -4.26 14.27
N GLY A 183 0.32 -3.96 13.01
CA GLY A 183 -0.29 -4.85 12.03
C GLY A 183 -1.81 -4.87 12.02
N THR A 184 -2.48 -4.00 12.79
CA THR A 184 -3.95 -3.89 12.77
C THR A 184 -4.46 -3.66 11.33
N ILE A 185 -5.54 -4.37 10.99
CA ILE A 185 -6.21 -4.30 9.69
C ILE A 185 -7.53 -3.58 9.87
N HIS A 186 -7.70 -2.47 9.14
CA HIS A 186 -8.88 -1.63 9.12
C HIS A 186 -9.67 -1.89 7.83
N LEU A 187 -10.98 -2.09 8.00
CA LEU A 187 -11.90 -2.39 6.91
C LEU A 187 -12.97 -1.30 6.81
N PRO A 188 -13.30 -0.81 5.60
CA PRO A 188 -14.23 0.29 5.41
C PRO A 188 -15.69 -0.16 5.50
N THR A 189 -16.62 0.76 5.75
CA THR A 189 -18.07 0.45 5.72
C THR A 189 -18.62 0.18 4.31
N TRP A 190 -17.93 0.59 3.25
CA TRP A 190 -18.40 0.43 1.86
C TRP A 190 -18.17 -0.96 1.26
N ILE A 191 -17.31 -1.82 1.84
CA ILE A 191 -17.29 -3.23 1.44
C ILE A 191 -18.59 -3.90 1.88
N ASP A 192 -18.97 -5.01 1.26
CA ASP A 192 -20.18 -5.74 1.65
C ASP A 192 -19.87 -6.97 2.51
N SER A 193 -20.92 -7.74 2.84
CA SER A 193 -20.76 -8.99 3.58
C SER A 193 -20.07 -10.10 2.78
N GLU A 194 -20.14 -10.06 1.44
CA GLU A 194 -19.53 -11.09 0.60
C GLU A 194 -18.02 -10.93 0.54
N TRP A 195 -17.53 -9.70 0.38
CA TRP A 195 -16.11 -9.38 0.50
C TRP A 195 -15.57 -9.84 1.87
N CYS A 196 -16.28 -9.55 2.97
CA CYS A 196 -15.89 -10.02 4.30
C CYS A 196 -15.85 -11.56 4.41
N LYS A 197 -16.72 -12.30 3.71
CA LYS A 197 -16.72 -13.77 3.70
C LYS A 197 -15.54 -14.32 2.90
N GLN A 198 -15.22 -13.71 1.76
CA GLN A 198 -14.05 -14.09 0.95
C GLN A 198 -12.74 -13.81 1.69
N PHE A 199 -12.66 -12.68 2.39
CA PHE A 199 -11.47 -12.25 3.14
C PHE A 199 -11.08 -13.21 4.27
N VAL A 200 -12.04 -13.95 4.82
CA VAL A 200 -11.79 -15.07 5.76
C VAL A 200 -12.25 -16.41 5.17
N GLY A 201 -12.18 -16.54 3.84
CA GLY A 201 -12.70 -17.67 3.07
C GLY A 201 -11.87 -18.94 3.17
N GLU A 202 -10.79 -18.95 3.97
CA GLU A 202 -9.94 -20.11 4.20
C GLU A 202 -9.78 -20.42 5.69
N GLN A 203 -9.31 -21.63 6.01
CA GLN A 203 -8.89 -21.99 7.35
C GLN A 203 -7.62 -22.81 7.34
N LEU A 204 -6.80 -22.65 8.36
CA LEU A 204 -5.61 -23.46 8.57
C LEU A 204 -5.97 -24.72 9.36
N VAL A 205 -5.78 -25.89 8.76
CA VAL A 205 -6.07 -27.18 9.38
C VAL A 205 -4.81 -28.04 9.50
N THR A 206 -4.80 -28.93 10.49
CA THR A 206 -3.77 -29.96 10.62
C THR A 206 -4.22 -31.22 9.90
N VAL A 207 -3.57 -31.54 8.80
CA VAL A 207 -3.82 -32.76 8.00
C VAL A 207 -2.79 -33.82 8.36
N ARG A 208 -3.26 -35.04 8.66
CA ARG A 208 -2.38 -36.20 8.83
C ARG A 208 -2.17 -36.90 7.50
N THR A 209 -0.91 -37.08 7.13
CA THR A 209 -0.53 -37.87 5.95
C THR A 209 -0.77 -39.36 6.19
N ARG A 210 -0.88 -40.15 5.10
CA ARG A 210 -0.97 -41.62 5.18
C ARG A 210 0.19 -42.28 5.94
N ARG A 211 1.32 -41.58 6.09
CA ARG A 211 2.52 -42.03 6.82
C ARG A 211 2.56 -41.54 8.28
N GLY A 212 1.48 -40.96 8.80
CA GLY A 212 1.37 -40.52 10.20
C GLY A 212 1.91 -39.11 10.50
N PHE A 213 2.63 -38.48 9.58
CA PHE A 213 3.12 -37.11 9.77
C PHE A 213 1.98 -36.09 9.71
N SER A 214 1.95 -35.14 10.63
CA SER A 214 1.02 -34.00 10.60
C SER A 214 1.64 -32.83 9.83
N ARG A 215 0.85 -32.17 8.97
CA ARG A 215 1.23 -30.92 8.31
C ARG A 215 0.09 -29.92 8.36
N LEU A 216 0.43 -28.64 8.34
CA LEU A 216 -0.55 -27.56 8.23
C LEU A 216 -0.93 -27.34 6.76
N GLU A 217 -2.22 -27.15 6.49
CA GLU A 217 -2.77 -26.90 5.16
C GLU A 217 -3.86 -25.83 5.23
N TRP A 218 -3.84 -24.89 4.29
CA TRP A 218 -4.94 -23.94 4.11
C TRP A 218 -6.03 -24.60 3.27
N GLN A 219 -7.24 -24.64 3.80
CA GLN A 219 -8.40 -25.19 3.10
C GLN A 219 -9.40 -24.07 2.80
N LYS A 220 -9.82 -24.00 1.53
CA LYS A 220 -10.91 -23.13 1.10
C LYS A 220 -12.23 -23.58 1.74
N LEU A 221 -12.93 -22.63 2.33
CA LEU A 221 -14.27 -22.79 2.88
C LEU A 221 -15.36 -22.40 1.90
N ARG A 222 -14.97 -21.71 0.81
CA ARG A 222 -15.85 -21.14 -0.20
C ARG A 222 -15.17 -21.24 -1.56
N GLU A 223 -15.97 -21.18 -2.62
CA GLU A 223 -15.47 -21.14 -4.00
C GLU A 223 -14.69 -19.85 -4.26
N ARG A 224 -15.25 -18.71 -3.87
CA ARG A 224 -14.65 -17.37 -4.00
C ARG A 224 -13.86 -16.97 -2.75
N ASN A 225 -12.65 -16.47 -2.95
CA ASN A 225 -11.69 -16.08 -1.92
C ASN A 225 -10.74 -14.94 -2.37
N GLU A 226 -11.07 -14.26 -3.46
CA GLU A 226 -10.23 -13.28 -4.15
C GLU A 226 -9.79 -12.13 -3.23
N ALA A 227 -10.67 -11.69 -2.31
CA ALA A 227 -10.32 -10.68 -1.29
C ALA A 227 -9.15 -11.07 -0.38
N LEU A 228 -9.06 -12.35 0.04
CA LEU A 228 -7.95 -12.83 0.86
C LEU A 228 -6.65 -12.87 0.03
N ASP A 229 -6.74 -13.34 -1.20
CA ASP A 229 -5.60 -13.46 -2.09
C ASP A 229 -5.06 -12.06 -2.48
N CYS A 230 -5.94 -11.10 -2.83
CA CYS A 230 -5.57 -9.70 -3.08
C CYS A 230 -4.87 -9.05 -1.86
N ARG A 231 -5.37 -9.28 -0.63
CA ARG A 231 -4.66 -8.83 0.59
C ARG A 231 -3.26 -9.41 0.70
N VAL A 232 -3.12 -10.72 0.49
CA VAL A 232 -1.83 -11.43 0.58
C VAL A 232 -0.85 -10.86 -0.45
N TYR A 233 -1.34 -10.54 -1.65
CA TYR A 233 -0.53 -9.99 -2.73
C TYR A 233 -0.12 -8.54 -2.45
N ALA A 234 -1.04 -7.69 -1.97
CA ALA A 234 -0.72 -6.33 -1.55
C ALA A 234 0.34 -6.32 -0.43
N ARG A 235 0.24 -7.26 0.52
CA ARG A 235 1.23 -7.44 1.59
C ARG A 235 2.59 -7.91 1.05
N ALA A 236 2.60 -8.84 0.09
CA ALA A 236 3.82 -9.26 -0.59
C ALA A 236 4.47 -8.11 -1.37
N ALA A 237 3.67 -7.23 -1.99
CA ALA A 237 4.17 -6.01 -2.61
C ALA A 237 4.82 -5.07 -1.58
N ALA A 238 4.24 -4.91 -0.39
CA ALA A 238 4.83 -4.14 0.71
C ALA A 238 6.18 -4.75 1.19
N TRP A 239 6.27 -6.07 1.26
CA TRP A 239 7.54 -6.76 1.55
C TRP A 239 8.61 -6.50 0.46
N LEU A 240 8.20 -6.49 -0.81
CA LEU A 240 9.10 -6.30 -1.96
C LEU A 240 9.66 -4.88 -2.06
N ILE A 241 8.91 -3.85 -1.63
CA ILE A 241 9.45 -2.48 -1.52
C ILE A 241 10.33 -2.29 -0.28
N GLY A 242 10.32 -3.26 0.65
CA GLY A 242 11.18 -3.27 1.83
C GLY A 242 10.58 -2.65 3.08
N ALA A 243 9.26 -2.47 3.13
CA ALA A 243 8.58 -1.82 4.26
C ALA A 243 8.95 -2.44 5.62
N ASP A 244 9.06 -3.77 5.70
CA ASP A 244 9.48 -4.51 6.90
C ASP A 244 10.89 -4.17 7.41
N ARG A 245 11.72 -3.57 6.57
CA ARG A 245 13.14 -3.27 6.83
C ARG A 245 13.42 -1.77 6.86
N TRP A 246 12.39 -0.94 6.72
CA TRP A 246 12.57 0.51 6.75
C TRP A 246 12.94 0.97 8.17
N PRO A 247 13.97 1.82 8.31
CA PRO A 247 14.34 2.38 9.60
C PRO A 247 13.27 3.37 10.08
N PRO A 248 13.19 3.66 11.40
CA PRO A 248 12.24 4.63 11.94
C PRO A 248 12.28 6.00 11.24
N SER A 249 13.45 6.45 10.77
CA SER A 249 13.59 7.71 10.04
C SER A 249 12.80 7.73 8.72
N HIS A 250 12.78 6.62 7.99
CA HIS A 250 12.02 6.53 6.73
C HIS A 250 10.51 6.64 6.99
N TRP A 251 10.04 6.05 8.08
CA TRP A 251 8.64 6.18 8.49
C TRP A 251 8.31 7.61 8.91
N ALA A 252 9.21 8.29 9.63
CA ALA A 252 9.05 9.68 10.01
C ALA A 252 9.02 10.61 8.77
N ASP A 253 9.83 10.33 7.74
CA ASP A 253 9.80 11.07 6.47
C ASP A 253 8.44 10.91 5.78
N LEU A 254 7.91 9.69 5.72
CA LEU A 254 6.57 9.42 5.17
C LEU A 254 5.46 10.07 6.00
N GLU A 255 5.57 10.10 7.33
CA GLU A 255 4.62 10.78 8.21
C GLU A 255 4.66 12.30 8.02
N ALA A 256 5.85 12.89 7.88
CA ALA A 256 6.01 14.30 7.58
C ALA A 256 5.47 14.67 6.19
N GLU A 257 5.52 13.72 5.24
CA GLU A 257 4.95 13.89 3.92
C GLU A 257 3.42 13.70 3.93
N PHE A 258 2.92 12.55 4.37
CA PHE A 258 1.51 12.15 4.17
C PHE A 258 0.65 12.16 5.43
N GLY A 259 1.25 12.16 6.62
CA GLY A 259 0.53 12.23 7.89
C GLY A 259 -0.24 13.54 8.06
N LEU A 260 -1.26 13.53 8.92
CA LEU A 260 -1.93 14.76 9.33
C LEU A 260 -0.95 15.61 10.13
N ARG A 261 -0.61 16.80 9.62
CA ARG A 261 0.05 17.80 10.45
C ARG A 261 -0.96 18.25 11.50
N ALA A 262 -0.55 18.22 12.77
CA ALA A 262 -1.11 19.16 13.72
C ALA A 262 -0.66 20.55 13.27
N GLU A 263 -1.45 21.23 12.44
CA GLU A 263 -1.34 22.69 12.35
C GLU A 263 -1.47 23.19 13.80
N PRO A 264 -0.51 23.96 14.35
CA PRO A 264 -0.76 24.62 15.61
C PRO A 264 -2.04 25.42 15.40
N LEU A 265 -3.03 25.20 16.28
CA LEU A 265 -4.22 26.03 16.36
C LEU A 265 -3.72 27.48 16.44
N VAL A 266 -3.73 28.18 15.31
CA VAL A 266 -3.68 29.63 15.33
C VAL A 266 -5.02 29.99 15.92
N VAL A 267 -5.06 30.14 17.23
CA VAL A 267 -6.13 30.83 17.91
C VAL A 267 -6.09 32.21 17.29
N ALA A 268 -6.96 32.45 16.31
CA ALA A 268 -7.21 33.78 15.81
C ALA A 268 -7.59 34.58 17.04
N ALA A 269 -6.69 35.47 17.47
CA ALA A 269 -7.02 36.46 18.48
C ALA A 269 -8.33 37.13 18.05
N PRO A 270 -9.29 37.33 18.95
CA PRO A 270 -10.56 37.95 18.58
C PRO A 270 -10.26 39.27 17.87
N SER A 271 -10.79 39.39 16.65
CA SER A 271 -10.67 40.57 15.82
C SER A 271 -11.06 41.80 16.63
N ALA A 272 -10.10 42.70 16.82
CA ALA A 272 -10.35 43.98 17.45
C ALA A 272 -11.43 44.75 16.67
N ASP A 273 -12.37 45.33 17.41
CA ASP A 273 -13.47 46.16 16.93
C ASP A 273 -13.01 47.18 15.87
N PRO A 274 -13.72 47.33 14.74
CA PRO A 274 -13.37 48.28 13.68
C PRO A 274 -13.74 49.74 14.02
N ASN A 275 -13.92 50.11 15.29
CA ASN A 275 -14.36 51.45 15.68
C ASN A 275 -13.48 52.10 16.78
N ALA A 276 -12.16 52.03 16.61
CA ALA A 276 -11.23 52.90 17.35
C ALA A 276 -10.89 54.13 16.49
N ALA A 277 -11.49 55.26 16.87
CA ALA A 277 -11.38 56.55 16.21
C ALA A 277 -9.94 57.09 16.12
N ALA A 278 -9.69 57.82 15.03
CA ALA A 278 -8.44 58.45 14.65
C ALA A 278 -8.05 59.66 15.52
N SER A 279 -6.74 59.89 15.67
CA SER A 279 -6.05 61.20 15.81
C SER A 279 -4.51 60.99 15.94
N PRO A 280 -3.64 61.98 15.68
CA PRO A 280 -3.15 62.33 14.34
C PRO A 280 -1.62 62.16 14.17
N SER A 281 -1.20 62.17 12.91
CA SER A 281 0.17 62.10 12.38
C SER A 281 1.06 63.30 12.72
N MET A 282 2.36 63.04 12.90
CA MET A 282 3.46 64.02 12.76
C MET A 282 4.57 63.48 11.80
N PRO A 283 5.39 64.36 11.21
CA PRO A 283 5.74 64.36 9.78
C PRO A 283 7.10 63.69 9.45
N PRO A 284 7.48 63.57 8.16
CA PRO A 284 8.50 62.62 7.71
C PRO A 284 9.92 63.18 7.81
N GLN A 285 10.88 62.31 8.13
CA GLN A 285 12.30 62.57 7.90
C GLN A 285 12.86 61.60 6.86
N GLN A 286 13.45 62.17 5.82
CA GLN A 286 14.38 61.56 4.87
C GLN A 286 15.56 62.52 4.72
N PRO A 287 16.68 62.14 4.07
CA PRO A 287 17.27 60.81 3.92
C PRO A 287 18.80 60.85 4.21
N ARG A 288 19.47 59.70 4.39
CA ARG A 288 20.91 59.61 4.10
C ARG A 288 21.29 58.30 3.42
N SER A 289 21.74 58.46 2.18
CA SER A 289 22.39 57.47 1.31
C SER A 289 23.78 57.08 1.80
N ALA A 290 24.18 55.81 1.63
CA ALA A 290 25.54 55.46 1.15
C ALA A 290 25.70 53.97 0.77
N ARG A 291 26.01 53.77 -0.52
CA ARG A 291 27.08 52.94 -1.11
C ARG A 291 27.12 51.41 -0.93
N SER A 292 26.84 50.78 -2.08
CA SER A 292 27.51 49.64 -2.74
C SER A 292 28.61 48.85 -2.03
N ARG A 293 28.52 47.52 -2.08
CA ARG A 293 29.65 46.62 -2.33
C ARG A 293 29.21 45.31 -3.01
N ARG A 294 29.98 44.92 -4.03
CA ARG A 294 29.84 43.75 -4.93
C ARG A 294 29.97 42.40 -4.20
N PRO A 295 29.37 41.30 -4.70
CA PRO A 295 29.79 39.95 -4.32
C PRO A 295 30.90 39.43 -5.24
N GLN A 296 32.01 38.99 -4.62
CA GLN A 296 33.13 38.28 -5.25
C GLN A 296 32.87 36.76 -5.21
N GLY A 297 33.09 36.10 -6.36
CA GLY A 297 33.92 34.88 -6.43
C GLY A 297 33.33 33.54 -6.00
N ARG A 298 32.92 32.75 -7.00
CA ARG A 298 32.89 31.28 -7.03
C ARG A 298 34.10 30.63 -6.34
N ARG A 299 33.88 29.53 -5.60
CA ARG A 299 34.85 28.43 -5.52
C ARG A 299 34.15 27.06 -5.50
N VAL A 300 34.47 26.29 -6.54
CA VAL A 300 34.23 24.86 -6.70
C VAL A 300 35.21 24.11 -5.77
N ARG A 301 34.75 23.07 -5.07
CA ARG A 301 35.62 22.02 -4.52
C ARG A 301 35.15 20.65 -5.00
N ARG A 302 36.07 19.97 -5.71
CA ARG A 302 36.06 18.53 -6.01
C ARG A 302 36.82 17.79 -4.91
N SER A 303 36.37 16.59 -4.57
CA SER A 303 37.15 15.46 -4.01
C SER A 303 36.22 14.23 -4.10
N SER A 304 36.40 13.20 -4.95
CA SER A 304 37.49 12.22 -5.09
C SER A 304 37.89 11.60 -3.77
N TRP A 305 37.42 10.37 -3.48
CA TRP A 305 38.19 9.27 -2.89
C TRP A 305 37.52 7.91 -3.20
N MET A 306 38.27 7.05 -3.88
CA MET A 306 38.10 5.60 -3.93
C MET A 306 39.06 5.00 -2.88
N ALA A 307 38.56 4.01 -2.13
CA ALA A 307 39.28 2.81 -1.71
C ALA A 307 38.22 1.75 -1.40
#